data_AF-A0A944BSL3-F1
#
_entry.id   AF-A0A944BSL3-F1
#
_cell.length_a   1.000
_cell.length_b   1.000
_cell.length_c   1.000
_cell.angle_alpha   90.00
_cell.angle_beta   90.00
_cell.angle_gamma   90.00
#
_symmetry.space_group_name_H-M   'P 1'
#
loop_
_entity.id
_entity.type
_entity.pdbx_description
1 polymer ?
#
loop_
_entity_poly.entity_id
_entity_poly.type
_entity_poly.pdbx_seq_one_letter_code
_entity_poly.pdbx_strand_id
1 'polypeptide(L)'
;MICTYNLLSDFRKVNTLRYISILIFSVFSIVASAQTSYLFKGVVKDSIADEPIPYASIYVVGTKTGVVASVNGQFSFHSKSKHPEIRLQAVGYANKVV
;
A
#
# COMPACT_ATOMS: atom_id res chain seq x y z
N MET A 1 -16.81 -46.47 -35.78
CA MET A 1 -16.86 -46.05 -34.36
C MET A 1 -15.77 -45.03 -33.96
N ILE A 2 -14.84 -44.65 -34.86
CA ILE A 2 -13.65 -43.85 -34.51
C ILE A 2 -13.86 -42.32 -34.71
N CYS A 3 -14.67 -41.89 -35.69
CA CYS A 3 -14.91 -40.44 -35.92
C CYS A 3 -15.68 -39.73 -34.79
N THR A 4 -16.56 -40.42 -34.07
CA THR A 4 -17.46 -39.80 -33.09
C THR A 4 -16.78 -39.53 -31.74
N TYR A 5 -15.76 -40.31 -31.35
CA TYR A 5 -15.02 -40.06 -30.10
C TYR A 5 -14.13 -38.82 -30.20
N ASN A 6 -13.55 -38.56 -31.38
CA ASN A 6 -12.73 -37.37 -31.61
C ASN A 6 -13.57 -36.10 -31.51
N LEU A 7 -14.74 -36.08 -32.15
CA LEU A 7 -15.67 -34.95 -32.14
C LEU A 7 -16.17 -34.65 -30.71
N LEU A 8 -16.62 -35.68 -29.98
CA LEU A 8 -17.02 -35.52 -28.57
C LEU A 8 -15.85 -35.10 -27.66
N SER A 9 -14.63 -35.55 -27.94
CA SER A 9 -13.44 -35.14 -27.18
C SER A 9 -13.03 -33.68 -27.44
N ASP A 10 -13.19 -33.18 -28.67
CA ASP A 10 -12.95 -31.78 -29.03
C ASP A 10 -14.02 -30.86 -28.43
N PHE A 11 -15.30 -31.23 -28.51
CA PHE A 11 -16.38 -30.49 -27.85
C PHE A 11 -16.18 -30.43 -26.32
N ARG A 12 -15.73 -31.53 -25.69
CA ARG A 12 -15.42 -31.56 -24.26
C ARG A 12 -14.20 -30.69 -23.92
N LYS A 13 -13.15 -30.70 -24.75
CA LYS A 13 -11.95 -29.85 -24.61
C LYS A 13 -12.28 -28.35 -24.70
N VAL A 14 -13.10 -27.92 -25.66
CA VAL A 14 -13.48 -26.51 -25.84
C VAL A 14 -14.27 -25.99 -24.64
N ASN A 15 -15.18 -26.81 -24.10
CA ASN A 15 -15.91 -26.45 -22.87
C ASN A 15 -14.96 -26.39 -21.66
N THR A 16 -14.06 -27.37 -21.50
CA THR A 16 -13.07 -27.36 -20.40
C THR A 16 -12.09 -26.18 -20.49
N LEU A 17 -11.62 -25.81 -21.68
CA LEU A 17 -10.78 -24.63 -21.92
C LEU A 17 -11.48 -23.31 -21.53
N ARG A 18 -12.78 -23.21 -21.80
CA ARG A 18 -13.61 -22.06 -21.39
C ARG A 18 -13.79 -21.97 -19.87
N TYR A 19 -13.95 -23.10 -19.17
CA TYR A 19 -13.99 -23.10 -17.70
C TYR A 19 -12.63 -22.74 -17.09
N ILE A 20 -11.54 -23.23 -17.67
CA ILE A 20 -10.17 -22.90 -17.23
C ILE A 20 -9.89 -21.40 -17.41
N SER A 21 -10.31 -20.78 -18.53
CA SER A 21 -10.11 -19.34 -18.74
C SER A 21 -10.89 -18.49 -17.74
N ILE A 22 -12.13 -18.86 -17.42
CA ILE A 22 -12.96 -18.20 -16.39
C ILE A 22 -12.31 -18.34 -15.01
N LEU A 23 -11.79 -19.52 -14.67
CA LEU A 23 -11.11 -19.78 -13.41
C LEU A 23 -9.82 -18.95 -13.29
N ILE A 24 -9.00 -18.90 -14.34
CA ILE A 24 -7.79 -18.07 -14.38
C ILE A 24 -8.12 -16.58 -14.20
N PHE A 25 -9.16 -16.08 -14.87
CA PHE A 25 -9.58 -14.68 -14.77
C PHE A 25 -10.11 -14.34 -13.36
N SER A 26 -10.81 -15.29 -12.73
CA SER A 26 -11.28 -15.17 -11.35
C SER A 26 -10.14 -15.11 -10.34
N VAL A 27 -9.09 -15.92 -10.51
CA VAL A 27 -7.91 -15.91 -9.62
C VAL A 27 -7.12 -14.60 -9.78
N PHE A 28 -6.99 -14.09 -11.01
CA PHE A 28 -6.26 -12.86 -11.28
C PHE A 28 -6.90 -11.62 -10.62
N SER A 29 -8.22 -11.60 -10.52
CA SER A 29 -8.98 -10.51 -9.89
C SER A 29 -8.72 -10.38 -8.38
N ILE A 30 -8.36 -11.47 -7.70
CA ILE A 30 -8.11 -11.47 -6.24
C ILE A 30 -6.77 -10.81 -5.92
N VAL A 31 -5.75 -11.01 -6.76
CA VAL A 31 -4.40 -10.48 -6.55
C VAL A 31 -4.35 -8.95 -6.70
N ALA A 32 -5.26 -8.36 -7.49
CA ALA A 32 -5.32 -6.91 -7.70
C ALA A 32 -5.72 -6.12 -6.43
N SER A 33 -6.42 -6.74 -5.47
CA SER A 33 -6.99 -6.04 -4.31
C SER A 33 -6.07 -5.97 -3.08
N ALA A 34 -4.79 -6.35 -3.19
CA ALA A 34 -3.88 -6.50 -2.05
C ALA A 34 -3.05 -5.26 -1.66
N GLN A 35 -3.33 -4.07 -2.23
CA GLN A 35 -2.59 -2.85 -1.88
C GLN A 35 -3.14 -2.21 -0.60
N THR A 36 -2.92 -2.85 0.55
CA THR A 36 -3.27 -2.25 1.85
C THR A 36 -2.34 -1.07 2.13
N SER A 37 -2.86 0.15 1.99
CA SER A 37 -2.19 1.37 2.44
C SER A 37 -2.89 1.91 3.69
N TYR A 38 -2.13 2.10 4.76
CA TYR A 38 -2.57 2.76 5.98
C TYR A 38 -2.28 4.26 5.90
N LEU A 39 -3.25 5.07 6.29
CA LEU A 39 -3.13 6.53 6.33
C LEU A 39 -2.76 6.97 7.74
N PHE A 40 -1.55 7.52 7.89
CA PHE A 40 -1.07 8.11 9.13
C PHE A 40 -1.26 9.60 9.08
N LYS A 41 -1.88 10.17 10.12
CA LYS A 41 -2.06 11.61 10.29
C LYS A 41 -1.69 11.99 11.71
N GLY A 42 -1.09 13.16 11.86
CA GLY A 42 -0.69 13.67 13.17
C GLY A 42 -0.24 15.12 13.10
N VAL A 43 0.20 15.64 14.25
CA VAL A 43 0.74 16.98 14.39
C VAL A 43 2.10 16.89 15.07
N VAL A 44 3.12 17.52 14.49
CA VAL A 44 4.43 17.68 15.12
C VAL A 44 4.35 18.89 16.05
N LYS A 45 4.65 18.67 17.32
CA LYS A 45 4.65 19.71 18.36
C LYS A 45 5.93 19.67 19.18
N ASP A 46 6.27 20.81 19.76
CA ASP A 46 7.30 20.93 20.78
C ASP A 46 6.84 20.27 22.09
N SER A 47 7.72 19.52 22.75
CA SER A 47 7.43 18.91 24.05
C SER A 47 7.39 19.89 25.21
N ILE A 48 8.04 21.05 25.09
CA ILE A 48 8.16 22.04 26.17
C ILE A 48 7.08 23.12 26.01
N ALA A 49 7.00 23.71 24.81
CA ALA A 49 6.08 24.81 24.53
C ALA A 49 4.66 24.34 24.14
N ASP A 50 4.47 23.06 23.82
CA ASP A 50 3.26 22.49 23.17
C ASP A 50 2.87 23.20 21.86
N GLU A 51 3.79 23.97 21.27
CA GLU A 51 3.58 24.70 20.04
C GLU A 51 3.78 23.79 18.82
N PRO A 52 2.95 23.92 17.76
CA PRO A 52 3.13 23.17 16.53
C PRO A 52 4.40 23.62 15.80
N ILE A 53 5.20 22.65 15.35
CA ILE A 53 6.45 22.93 14.62
C ILE A 53 6.14 22.94 13.12
N PRO A 54 6.13 24.11 12.46
CA PRO A 54 5.87 24.21 11.04
C PRO A 54 7.03 23.63 10.22
N TYR A 55 6.72 23.10 9.03
CA TYR A 55 7.72 22.65 8.05
C TYR A 55 8.72 21.60 8.57
N ALA A 56 8.37 20.89 9.64
CA ALA A 56 9.14 19.73 10.11
C ALA A 56 9.20 18.66 9.01
N SER A 57 10.38 18.06 8.81
CA SER A 57 10.60 16.96 7.87
C SER A 57 10.39 15.63 8.57
N ILE A 58 9.50 14.80 8.01
CA ILE A 58 9.17 13.47 8.51
C ILE A 58 9.65 12.44 7.49
N TYR A 59 10.49 11.50 7.93
CA TYR A 59 11.00 10.42 7.11
C TYR A 59 10.49 9.08 7.61
N VAL A 60 9.95 8.25 6.72
CA VAL A 60 9.53 6.89 7.08
C VAL A 60 10.74 5.95 6.97
N VAL A 61 11.21 5.45 8.10
CA VAL A 61 12.41 4.61 8.20
C VAL A 61 12.23 3.34 7.37
N GLY A 62 13.29 2.94 6.66
CA GLY A 62 13.26 1.81 5.74
C GLY A 62 12.58 2.09 4.39
N THR A 63 12.11 3.31 4.15
CA THR A 63 11.55 3.72 2.85
C THR A 63 12.21 5.00 2.34
N LYS A 64 11.96 5.36 1.08
CA LYS A 64 12.36 6.65 0.48
C LYS A 64 11.28 7.73 0.63
N THR A 65 10.23 7.45 1.40
CA THR A 65 9.10 8.36 1.57
C THR A 65 9.44 9.39 2.65
N GLY A 66 9.44 10.66 2.26
CA GLY A 66 9.53 11.80 3.16
C GLY A 66 8.33 12.73 2.96
N VAL A 67 7.81 13.28 4.05
CA VAL A 67 6.70 14.24 4.05
C VAL A 67 7.10 15.45 4.88
N VAL A 68 6.67 16.64 4.47
CA VAL A 68 6.90 17.88 5.21
C VAL A 68 5.60 18.28 5.89
N ALA A 69 5.67 18.69 7.16
CA ALA A 69 4.54 19.20 7.90
C ALA A 69 4.07 20.55 7.35
N SER A 70 2.76 20.79 7.41
CA SER A 70 2.14 22.06 7.07
C SER A 70 2.51 23.17 8.05
N VAL A 71 2.08 24.41 7.78
CA VAL A 71 2.25 25.58 8.67
C VAL A 71 1.69 25.36 10.09
N ASN A 72 0.71 24.47 10.25
CA ASN A 72 0.14 24.11 11.55
C ASN A 72 0.80 22.87 12.18
N GLY A 73 1.96 22.43 11.70
CA GLY A 73 2.66 21.21 12.13
C GLY A 73 1.97 19.90 11.73
N GLN A 74 0.89 19.97 10.95
CA GLN A 74 0.12 18.78 10.55
C GLN A 74 0.83 18.01 9.44
N PHE A 75 0.82 16.68 9.51
CA PHE A 75 1.33 15.81 8.46
C PHE A 75 0.36 14.68 8.14
N SER A 76 0.45 14.17 6.91
CA SER A 76 -0.26 12.97 6.50
C SER A 76 0.55 12.18 5.48
N PHE A 77 0.68 10.87 5.67
CA PHE A 77 1.34 10.00 4.72
C PHE A 77 0.68 8.62 4.65
N HIS A 78 0.83 7.98 3.50
CA HIS A 78 0.42 6.59 3.31
C HIS A 78 1.62 5.66 3.52
N SER A 79 1.42 4.61 4.30
CA SER A 79 2.41 3.54 4.48
C SER A 79 1.78 2.17 4.27
N LYS A 80 2.58 1.25 3.72
CA LYS A 80 2.19 -0.16 3.58
C LYS A 80 2.30 -0.91 4.91
N SER A 81 3.10 -0.40 5.85
CA SER A 81 3.26 -0.98 7.18
C SER A 81 2.19 -0.43 8.12
N LYS A 82 1.66 -1.32 8.97
CA LYS A 82 0.73 -0.96 10.06
C LYS A 82 1.42 -0.17 11.19
N HIS A 83 2.72 -0.37 11.38
CA HIS A 83 3.53 0.36 12.37
C HIS A 83 4.82 0.84 11.69
N PRO A 84 4.76 1.94 10.92
CA PRO A 84 5.95 2.55 10.34
C PRO A 84 6.71 3.28 11.44
N GLU A 85 8.01 3.02 11.52
CA GLU A 85 8.93 3.84 12.29
C GLU A 85 9.19 5.14 11.52
N ILE A 86 9.06 6.27 12.19
CA ILE A 86 9.18 7.61 11.60
C ILE A 86 10.26 8.41 12.30
N ARG A 87 11.07 9.12 11.51
CA ARG A 87 12.08 10.07 11.99
C ARG A 87 11.60 11.49 11.73
N LEU A 88 11.48 12.25 12.80
CA LEU A 88 11.16 13.68 12.80
C LEU A 88 12.46 14.48 12.83
N GLN A 89 12.60 15.45 11.92
CA GLN A 89 13.71 16.39 11.85
C GLN A 89 13.17 17.80 11.64
N ALA A 90 13.62 18.76 12.44
CA ALA A 90 13.30 20.17 12.27
C ALA A 90 14.52 21.01 12.63
N VAL A 91 14.66 22.18 11.98
CA VAL A 91 15.79 23.08 12.24
C VAL A 91 15.69 23.59 13.68
N GLY A 92 16.78 23.46 14.44
CA GLY A 92 16.82 23.86 15.84
C GLY A 92 16.29 22.82 16.84
N TYR A 93 15.78 21.68 16.36
CA TYR A 93 15.28 20.58 17.20
C TYR A 93 16.16 19.34 17.12
N ALA A 94 16.19 18.58 18.21
CA ALA A 94 16.81 17.26 18.20
C ALA A 94 15.98 16.27 17.37
N ASN A 95 16.68 15.42 16.62
CA ASN A 95 16.04 14.36 15.85
C ASN A 95 15.39 13.35 16.78
N LYS A 96 14.14 12.98 16.48
CA LYS A 96 13.38 11.99 17.25
C LYS A 96 12.85 10.90 16.34
N VAL A 97 12.99 9.65 16.77
CA VAL A 97 12.46 8.48 16.07
C VAL A 97 11.33 7.88 16.91
N VAL A 98 10.21 7.55 16.26
CA VAL A 98 8.97 7.08 16.90
C VAL A 98 8.41 5.89 16.13
#